data_AF-A0A6A5A9X6-F1
#
_entry.id   AF-A0A6A5A9X6-F1
#
_cell.length_a   1.000
_cell.length_b   1.000
_cell.length_c   1.000
_cell.angle_alpha   90.00
_cell.angle_beta   90.00
_cell.angle_gamma   90.00
#
_symmetry.space_group_name_H-M   'P 1'
#
loop_
_entity.id
_entity.type
_entity.pdbx_description
1 polymer ?
#
loop_
_entity_poly.entity_id
_entity_poly.type
_entity_poly.pdbx_seq_one_letter_code
_entity_poly.pdbx_strand_id
1 'polypeptide(L)'
;MACLQAEYVAYVGSANDTTETKFCELVVRSMAKRLQLTCGLTVRMFKSKRGDEIIMTVKADEGDLKVEAERTEYRLQTSNKPFDAIHTSKLEAVARDVGDVVMAESKAHLNNIQRHSTTSQIAPEPEMDPLLISHGKVHHMKLHTALEKWGHNELADGRTTPPVPTVAPSLWQRFLSGLIYISSDPWTYFALYTPYKSDPKLQPYYRRYLTSSATWTLFRPVDRIRLTNSIINRHLNLDALKATTSLQDAFALHDTAALDALKTSWALNKAMTSQPIGAIRDY
;
A
#
# COMPACT_ATOMS: atom_id res chain seq x y z
N MET A 1 -21.04 6.88 -31.70
CA MET A 1 -20.66 6.34 -33.02
C MET A 1 -19.97 7.39 -33.90
N ALA A 2 -20.57 8.55 -34.21
CA ALA A 2 -19.97 9.55 -35.11
C ALA A 2 -18.59 10.11 -34.67
N CYS A 3 -18.38 10.34 -33.36
CA CYS A 3 -17.10 10.82 -32.82
C CYS A 3 -15.95 9.81 -33.01
N LEU A 4 -16.21 8.51 -32.78
CA LEU A 4 -15.20 7.46 -32.97
C LEU A 4 -14.87 7.25 -34.45
N GLN A 5 -15.85 7.38 -35.33
CA GLN A 5 -15.63 7.28 -36.77
C GLN A 5 -14.80 8.46 -37.30
N ALA A 6 -15.03 9.67 -36.79
CA ALA A 6 -14.21 10.84 -37.14
C ALA A 6 -12.76 10.70 -36.66
N GLU A 7 -12.53 10.22 -35.43
CA GLU A 7 -11.16 9.93 -34.94
C GLU A 7 -10.47 8.82 -35.73
N TYR A 8 -11.21 7.77 -36.10
CA TYR A 8 -10.73 6.69 -36.94
C TYR A 8 -10.29 7.20 -38.32
N VAL A 9 -11.14 7.98 -39.01
CA VAL A 9 -10.81 8.53 -40.33
C VAL A 9 -9.62 9.49 -40.25
N ALA A 10 -9.54 10.31 -39.20
CA ALA A 10 -8.41 11.21 -38.98
C ALA A 10 -7.08 10.46 -38.76
N TYR A 11 -7.11 9.28 -38.13
CA TYR A 11 -5.91 8.49 -37.88
C TYR A 11 -5.50 7.60 -39.06
N VAL A 12 -6.47 6.88 -39.65
CA VAL A 12 -6.22 5.93 -40.73
C VAL A 12 -6.03 6.65 -42.07
N GLY A 13 -6.59 7.85 -42.20
CA GLY A 13 -6.62 8.62 -43.45
C GLY A 13 -7.65 8.11 -44.45
N SER A 14 -8.51 7.15 -44.06
CA SER A 14 -9.54 6.55 -44.91
C SER A 14 -10.70 6.01 -44.08
N ALA A 15 -11.89 5.95 -44.67
CA ALA A 15 -13.07 5.28 -44.11
C ALA A 15 -13.15 3.79 -44.51
N ASN A 16 -12.23 3.31 -45.34
CA ASN A 16 -12.19 1.92 -45.80
C ASN A 16 -11.73 0.97 -44.68
N ASP A 17 -11.93 -0.33 -44.89
CA ASP A 17 -11.49 -1.39 -43.98
C ASP A 17 -9.98 -1.31 -43.71
N THR A 18 -9.57 -1.48 -42.44
CA THR A 18 -8.15 -1.51 -42.06
C THR A 18 -7.64 -2.92 -41.83
N THR A 19 -6.32 -3.03 -41.65
CA THR A 19 -5.71 -4.24 -41.10
C THR A 19 -5.95 -4.35 -39.59
N GLU A 20 -6.09 -5.58 -39.09
CA GLU A 20 -6.21 -5.86 -37.66
C GLU A 20 -5.13 -5.16 -36.82
N THR A 21 -3.91 -5.09 -37.33
CA THR A 21 -2.79 -4.37 -36.70
C THR A 21 -3.07 -2.88 -36.47
N LYS A 22 -3.62 -2.18 -37.46
CA LYS A 22 -3.98 -0.75 -37.34
C LYS A 22 -5.14 -0.55 -36.38
N PHE A 23 -6.10 -1.47 -36.39
CA PHE A 23 -7.22 -1.47 -35.45
C PHE A 23 -6.72 -1.64 -34.00
N CYS A 24 -5.86 -2.62 -33.73
CA CYS A 24 -5.28 -2.83 -32.39
C CYS A 24 -4.47 -1.63 -31.92
N GLU A 25 -3.65 -1.02 -32.80
CA GLU A 25 -2.92 0.21 -32.48
C GLU A 25 -3.87 1.37 -32.11
N LEU A 26 -4.98 1.52 -32.84
CA LEU A 26 -6.01 2.51 -32.53
C LEU A 26 -6.65 2.29 -31.17
N VAL A 27 -7.07 1.05 -30.88
CA VAL A 27 -7.70 0.69 -29.61
C VAL A 27 -6.76 1.00 -28.45
N VAL A 28 -5.51 0.52 -28.51
CA VAL A 28 -4.52 0.75 -27.44
C VAL A 28 -4.19 2.23 -27.30
N ARG A 29 -4.09 2.99 -28.40
CA ARG A 29 -3.86 4.43 -28.34
C ARG A 29 -5.03 5.18 -27.71
N SER A 30 -6.26 4.78 -27.99
CA SER A 30 -7.46 5.35 -27.38
C SER A 30 -7.52 5.05 -25.88
N MET A 31 -7.18 3.82 -25.47
CA MET A 31 -7.03 3.45 -24.06
C MET A 31 -5.96 4.30 -23.37
N ALA A 32 -4.77 4.40 -23.97
CA ALA A 32 -3.66 5.17 -23.43
C ALA A 32 -4.03 6.66 -23.27
N LYS A 33 -4.66 7.27 -24.28
CA LYS A 33 -5.16 8.66 -24.20
C LYS A 33 -6.17 8.82 -23.08
N ARG A 34 -7.12 7.90 -22.93
CA ARG A 34 -8.14 7.97 -21.87
C ARG A 34 -7.48 7.92 -20.48
N LEU A 35 -6.56 6.98 -20.28
CA LEU A 35 -5.85 6.84 -19.00
C LEU A 35 -4.96 8.05 -18.71
N GLN A 36 -4.21 8.56 -19.69
CA GLN A 36 -3.34 9.73 -19.50
C GLN A 36 -4.14 11.01 -19.27
N LEU A 37 -5.11 11.33 -20.14
CA LEU A 37 -5.81 12.62 -20.12
C LEU A 37 -6.86 12.70 -19.02
N THR A 38 -7.57 11.61 -18.74
CA THR A 38 -8.68 11.63 -17.77
C THR A 38 -8.22 11.23 -16.37
N CYS A 39 -7.19 10.39 -16.26
CA CYS A 39 -6.78 9.80 -14.99
C CYS A 39 -5.40 10.25 -14.51
N GLY A 40 -4.66 11.05 -15.28
CA GLY A 40 -3.29 11.48 -14.92
C GLY A 40 -2.23 10.39 -15.01
N LEU A 41 -2.62 9.15 -15.37
CA LEU A 41 -1.72 8.00 -15.29
C LEU A 41 -0.59 8.10 -16.31
N THR A 42 0.61 7.71 -15.88
CA THR A 42 1.76 7.56 -16.78
C THR A 42 1.59 6.28 -17.59
N VAL A 43 1.46 6.41 -18.90
CA VAL A 43 1.35 5.28 -19.84
C VAL A 43 2.55 5.24 -20.79
N ARG A 44 3.11 4.05 -21.01
CA ARG A 44 4.11 3.79 -22.05
C ARG A 44 3.68 2.58 -22.87
N MET A 45 3.96 2.63 -24.18
CA MET A 45 3.60 1.58 -25.12
C MET A 45 4.84 1.10 -25.85
N PHE A 46 4.95 -0.21 -26.02
CA PHE A 46 6.05 -0.88 -26.69
C PHE A 46 5.49 -1.95 -27.61
N LYS A 47 6.20 -2.27 -28.69
CA LYS A 47 5.93 -3.47 -29.50
C LYS A 47 6.80 -4.61 -28.99
N SER A 48 6.30 -5.83 -29.05
CA SER A 48 7.10 -7.03 -28.80
C SER A 48 8.30 -7.08 -29.77
N LYS A 49 9.32 -7.87 -29.45
CA LYS A 49 10.48 -8.06 -30.35
C LYS A 49 10.08 -8.61 -31.72
N ARG A 50 8.97 -9.35 -31.81
CA ARG A 50 8.43 -9.92 -33.05
C ARG A 50 7.46 -8.96 -33.76
N GLY A 51 7.00 -7.91 -33.08
CA GLY A 51 6.03 -6.94 -33.61
C GLY A 51 4.60 -7.44 -33.67
N ASP A 52 4.31 -8.59 -33.06
CA ASP A 52 3.01 -9.27 -33.01
C ASP A 52 2.14 -8.82 -31.82
N GLU A 53 2.73 -8.27 -30.76
CA GLU A 53 2.01 -7.82 -29.57
C GLU A 53 2.32 -6.36 -29.23
N ILE A 54 1.34 -5.66 -28.66
CA ILE A 54 1.49 -4.32 -28.11
C ILE A 54 1.45 -4.42 -26.59
N ILE A 55 2.54 -4.02 -25.93
CA ILE A 55 2.65 -4.01 -24.48
C ILE A 55 2.43 -2.58 -24.00
N MET A 56 1.44 -2.40 -23.11
CA MET A 56 1.15 -1.11 -22.48
C MET A 56 1.44 -1.21 -20.98
N THR A 57 2.34 -0.35 -20.49
CA THR A 57 2.61 -0.21 -19.06
C THR A 57 1.91 1.02 -18.52
N VAL A 58 1.22 0.87 -17.40
CA VAL A 58 0.47 1.95 -16.73
C VAL A 58 1.02 2.10 -15.31
N LYS A 59 1.25 3.35 -14.89
CA LYS A 59 1.75 3.70 -13.56
C LYS A 59 0.98 4.91 -13.02
N ALA A 60 0.43 4.77 -11.82
CA ALA A 60 -0.14 5.87 -11.05
C ALA A 60 0.94 6.55 -10.20
N ASP A 61 0.84 7.88 -10.04
CA ASP A 61 1.64 8.61 -9.08
C ASP A 61 0.99 8.61 -7.68
N GLU A 62 1.66 9.17 -6.67
CA GLU A 62 1.13 9.17 -5.30
C GLU A 62 -0.14 10.04 -5.17
N GLY A 63 -0.28 11.08 -6.01
CA GLY A 63 -1.44 11.96 -6.02
C GLY A 63 -2.69 11.26 -6.56
N ASP A 64 -2.56 10.60 -7.71
CA ASP A 64 -3.61 9.77 -8.32
C ASP A 64 -4.15 8.75 -7.33
N LEU A 65 -3.23 8.08 -6.62
CA LEU A 65 -3.56 7.06 -5.62
C LEU A 65 -4.28 7.65 -4.41
N LYS A 66 -3.88 8.82 -3.91
CA LYS A 66 -4.56 9.51 -2.80
C LYS A 66 -5.99 9.90 -3.17
N VAL A 67 -6.19 10.44 -4.37
CA VAL A 67 -7.53 10.82 -4.85
C VAL A 67 -8.43 9.59 -4.94
N GLU A 68 -7.93 8.49 -5.52
CA GLU A 68 -8.70 7.26 -5.62
C GLU A 68 -8.96 6.62 -4.25
N ALA A 69 -7.98 6.65 -3.34
CA ALA A 69 -8.11 6.13 -2.00
C ALA A 69 -9.20 6.88 -1.20
N GLU A 70 -9.26 8.21 -1.31
CA GLU A 70 -10.29 9.00 -0.64
C GLU A 70 -11.68 8.73 -1.25
N ARG A 71 -11.77 8.68 -2.58
CA ARG A 71 -13.01 8.40 -3.31
C ARG A 71 -13.63 7.05 -2.96
N THR A 72 -12.77 6.03 -2.77
CA THR A 72 -13.19 4.65 -2.49
C THR A 72 -13.23 4.33 -1.01
N GLU A 73 -12.96 5.30 -0.14
CA GLU A 73 -12.81 5.12 1.31
C GLU A 73 -11.82 3.99 1.65
N TYR A 74 -10.74 3.92 0.88
CA TYR A 74 -9.74 2.87 0.98
C TYR A 74 -9.14 2.86 2.37
N ARG A 75 -9.20 1.71 3.04
CA ARG A 75 -8.80 1.60 4.44
C ARG A 75 -7.29 1.40 4.55
N LEU A 76 -6.62 2.33 5.22
CA LEU A 76 -5.20 2.26 5.52
C LEU A 76 -4.98 1.95 7.00
N GLN A 77 -3.85 1.30 7.29
CA GLN A 77 -3.47 1.00 8.66
C GLN A 77 -2.98 2.29 9.36
N THR A 78 -3.41 2.52 10.60
CA THR A 78 -2.95 3.66 11.40
C THR A 78 -1.71 3.31 12.23
N SER A 79 -0.93 4.32 12.59
CA SER A 79 0.09 4.23 13.61
C SER A 79 -0.56 4.30 14.99
N ASN A 80 -0.22 3.38 15.89
CA ASN A 80 -0.69 3.33 17.27
C ASN A 80 -0.04 4.46 18.08
N LYS A 81 1.24 4.72 17.80
CA LYS A 81 2.01 5.82 18.37
C LYS A 81 2.53 6.76 17.28
N PRO A 82 1.65 7.55 16.65
CA PRO A 82 1.99 8.33 15.46
C PRO A 82 3.15 9.31 15.67
N PHE A 83 3.39 9.78 16.91
CA PHE A 83 4.37 10.81 17.25
C PHE A 83 5.52 10.34 18.15
N ASP A 84 5.63 9.04 18.41
CA ASP A 84 6.69 8.50 19.28
C ASP A 84 8.08 8.67 18.64
N ALA A 85 9.07 8.97 19.48
CA ALA A 85 10.47 9.13 19.09
C ALA A 85 11.05 7.87 18.43
N ILE A 86 10.46 6.69 18.64
CA ILE A 86 10.82 5.46 17.91
C ILE A 86 10.73 5.64 16.38
N HIS A 87 9.91 6.57 15.90
CA HIS A 87 9.65 6.81 14.50
C HIS A 87 10.34 8.09 13.94
N THR A 88 11.46 8.55 14.51
CA THR A 88 12.11 9.82 14.10
C THR A 88 12.26 9.98 12.59
N SER A 89 12.83 9.00 11.89
CA SER A 89 13.06 9.09 10.43
C SER A 89 11.76 9.13 9.61
N LYS A 90 10.68 8.49 10.11
CA LYS A 90 9.33 8.56 9.53
C LYS A 90 8.75 9.95 9.74
N LEU A 91 8.85 10.45 10.97
CA LEU A 91 8.34 11.76 11.38
C LEU A 91 9.00 12.91 10.62
N GLU A 92 10.32 12.86 10.42
CA GLU A 92 11.06 13.84 9.62
C GLU A 92 10.60 13.86 8.15
N ALA A 93 10.27 12.69 7.59
CA ALA A 93 9.74 12.61 6.23
C ALA A 93 8.31 13.15 6.14
N VAL A 94 7.46 12.81 7.11
CA VAL A 94 6.09 13.34 7.19
C VAL A 94 6.13 14.87 7.35
N ALA A 95 6.96 15.39 8.25
CA ALA A 95 7.11 16.82 8.50
C ALA A 95 7.60 17.58 7.26
N ARG A 96 8.49 16.99 6.46
CA ARG A 96 8.88 17.56 5.15
C ARG A 96 7.70 17.63 4.16
N ASP A 97 6.78 16.68 4.19
CA ASP A 97 5.63 16.64 3.28
C ASP A 97 4.49 17.57 3.70
N VAL A 98 4.17 17.63 5.00
CA VAL A 98 2.99 18.38 5.50
C VAL A 98 3.34 19.70 6.17
N GLY A 99 4.58 19.88 6.63
CA GLY A 99 5.06 21.04 7.36
C GLY A 99 4.90 20.93 8.89
N ASP A 100 5.77 21.61 9.61
CA ASP A 100 5.83 21.57 11.09
C ASP A 100 4.57 22.14 11.75
N VAL A 101 3.93 23.13 11.13
CA VAL A 101 2.67 23.71 11.61
C VAL A 101 1.57 22.66 11.63
N VAL A 102 1.40 21.91 10.53
CA VAL A 102 0.41 20.83 10.42
C VAL A 102 0.74 19.70 11.39
N MET A 103 2.02 19.39 11.61
CA MET A 103 2.44 18.42 12.62
C MET A 103 1.99 18.84 14.02
N ALA A 104 2.18 20.11 14.39
CA ALA A 104 1.73 20.63 15.67
C ALA A 104 0.20 20.60 15.81
N GLU A 105 -0.53 20.97 14.75
CA GLU A 105 -2.00 20.87 14.70
C GLU A 105 -2.48 19.42 14.85
N SER A 106 -1.80 18.47 14.22
CA SER A 106 -2.11 17.04 14.29
C SER A 106 -1.93 16.50 15.72
N LYS A 107 -0.86 16.93 16.42
CA LYS A 107 -0.65 16.61 17.84
C LYS A 107 -1.72 17.25 18.71
N ALA A 108 -2.03 18.52 18.49
CA ALA A 108 -3.05 19.25 19.24
C ALA A 108 -4.45 18.63 19.06
N HIS A 109 -4.77 18.20 17.84
CA HIS A 109 -6.01 17.51 17.51
C HIS A 109 -6.15 16.18 18.28
N LEU A 110 -5.12 15.34 18.27
CA LEU A 110 -5.14 14.06 18.99
C LEU A 110 -5.28 14.27 20.50
N ASN A 111 -4.51 15.22 21.06
CA ASN A 111 -4.65 15.63 22.45
C ASN A 111 -6.07 16.12 22.77
N ASN A 112 -6.69 16.92 21.90
CA ASN A 112 -8.03 17.44 22.14
C ASN A 112 -9.09 16.33 22.17
N ILE A 113 -8.99 15.36 21.27
CA ILE A 113 -9.88 14.18 21.27
C ILE A 113 -9.69 13.38 22.57
N GLN A 114 -8.43 13.24 23.02
CA GLN A 114 -8.11 12.52 24.26
C GLN A 114 -8.49 13.25 25.54
N ARG A 115 -8.58 14.58 25.55
CA ARG A 115 -8.92 15.40 26.74
C ARG A 115 -10.30 15.08 27.32
N HIS A 116 -11.19 14.47 26.54
CA HIS A 116 -12.48 13.97 27.05
C HIS A 116 -12.35 12.64 27.82
N SER A 117 -11.17 12.03 27.82
CA SER A 117 -10.80 10.93 28.69
C SER A 117 -9.92 11.46 29.83
N THR A 118 -10.08 10.94 31.04
CA THR A 118 -9.20 11.19 32.21
C THR A 118 -7.73 10.76 31.99
N THR A 119 -7.40 10.30 30.79
CA THR A 119 -6.16 9.67 30.34
C THR A 119 -5.18 10.62 29.63
N SER A 120 -5.51 11.89 29.46
CA SER A 120 -4.68 12.87 28.73
C SER A 120 -3.31 13.15 29.35
N GLN A 121 -3.00 12.58 30.54
CA GLN A 121 -1.75 12.84 31.27
C GLN A 121 -0.77 11.66 31.30
N ILE A 122 -1.08 10.54 30.64
CA ILE A 122 -0.35 9.28 30.92
C ILE A 122 0.79 8.96 29.93
N ALA A 123 0.83 9.57 28.74
CA ALA A 123 1.91 9.37 27.76
C ALA A 123 2.65 10.69 27.45
N PRO A 124 3.98 10.67 27.18
CA PRO A 124 4.75 11.88 26.89
C PRO A 124 4.40 12.50 25.53
N GLU A 125 4.00 11.67 24.57
CA GLU A 125 3.50 12.06 23.24
C GLU A 125 2.10 11.47 23.03
N PRO A 126 1.24 12.11 22.21
CA PRO A 126 -0.13 11.64 22.04
C PRO A 126 -0.19 10.37 21.18
N GLU A 127 -0.91 9.36 21.68
CA GLU A 127 -1.09 8.03 21.05
C GLU A 127 -2.52 7.83 20.51
N MET A 128 -2.80 6.80 19.71
CA MET A 128 -4.18 6.54 19.27
C MET A 128 -5.06 6.00 20.41
N ASP A 129 -4.50 5.14 21.26
CA ASP A 129 -5.16 4.58 22.44
C ASP A 129 -4.16 4.36 23.59
N PRO A 130 -3.94 5.38 24.45
CA PRO A 130 -2.99 5.28 25.56
C PRO A 130 -3.33 4.19 26.60
N LEU A 131 -4.62 3.84 26.74
CA LEU A 131 -5.08 2.83 27.70
C LEU A 131 -4.73 1.43 27.24
N LEU A 132 -4.77 1.18 25.93
CA LEU A 132 -4.40 -0.11 25.35
C LEU A 132 -2.90 -0.22 25.10
N ILE A 133 -2.27 0.80 24.55
CA ILE A 133 -0.89 0.71 24.04
C ILE A 133 0.12 0.87 25.18
N SER A 134 0.16 2.04 25.82
CA SER A 134 1.13 2.32 26.88
C SER A 134 0.71 1.77 28.25
N HIS A 135 -0.58 1.78 28.56
CA HIS A 135 -1.11 1.36 29.87
C HIS A 135 -1.92 0.06 29.82
N GLY A 136 -1.84 -0.68 28.71
CA GLY A 136 -2.62 -1.89 28.51
C GLY A 136 -2.38 -2.94 29.57
N LYS A 137 -1.17 -3.02 30.14
CA LYS A 137 -0.86 -3.94 31.26
C LYS A 137 -1.69 -3.68 32.51
N VAL A 138 -2.10 -2.43 32.73
CA VAL A 138 -2.89 -2.01 33.90
C VAL A 138 -4.37 -2.05 33.60
N HIS A 139 -4.82 -1.43 32.50
CA HIS A 139 -6.25 -1.26 32.21
C HIS A 139 -6.86 -2.38 31.37
N HIS A 140 -6.08 -2.98 30.46
CA HIS A 140 -6.55 -3.99 29.52
C HIS A 140 -5.66 -5.25 29.52
N MET A 141 -5.28 -5.73 30.71
CA MET A 141 -4.26 -6.76 30.88
C MET A 141 -4.48 -7.98 29.97
N LYS A 142 -5.71 -8.50 29.89
CA LYS A 142 -6.03 -9.66 29.04
C LYS A 142 -5.75 -9.40 27.56
N LEU A 143 -6.17 -8.24 27.06
CA LEU A 143 -6.01 -7.88 25.65
C LEU A 143 -4.55 -7.54 25.34
N HIS A 144 -3.88 -6.77 26.20
CA HIS A 144 -2.47 -6.44 26.06
C HIS A 144 -1.60 -7.71 26.06
N THR A 145 -1.82 -8.63 27.01
CA THR A 145 -1.10 -9.91 27.04
C THR A 145 -1.40 -10.77 25.82
N ALA A 146 -2.63 -10.73 25.28
CA ALA A 146 -2.95 -11.43 24.04
C ALA A 146 -2.21 -10.82 22.84
N LEU A 147 -2.17 -9.50 22.70
CA LEU A 147 -1.42 -8.80 21.66
C LEU A 147 0.08 -9.11 21.73
N GLU A 148 0.69 -9.06 22.92
CA GLU A 148 2.09 -9.47 23.13
C GLU A 148 2.30 -10.93 22.72
N LYS A 149 1.40 -11.85 23.10
CA LYS A 149 1.47 -13.28 22.72
C LYS A 149 1.31 -13.51 21.22
N TRP A 150 0.49 -12.70 20.55
CA TRP A 150 0.33 -12.73 19.09
C TRP A 150 1.49 -12.05 18.35
N GLY A 151 2.46 -11.51 19.08
CA GLY A 151 3.67 -10.92 18.50
C GLY A 151 3.53 -9.46 18.09
N HIS A 152 2.55 -8.71 18.64
CA HIS A 152 2.45 -7.28 18.40
C HIS A 152 3.79 -6.57 18.66
N ASN A 153 4.28 -5.82 17.69
CA ASN A 153 5.52 -5.08 17.81
C ASN A 153 5.39 -3.65 17.27
N GLU A 154 5.41 -2.66 18.17
CA GLU A 154 5.37 -1.24 17.79
C GLU A 154 6.59 -0.83 16.93
N LEU A 155 7.74 -1.48 17.11
CA LEU A 155 8.94 -1.22 16.29
C LEU A 155 8.74 -1.62 14.82
N ALA A 156 7.74 -2.43 14.49
CA ALA A 156 7.43 -2.78 13.12
C ALA A 156 6.76 -1.63 12.35
N ASP A 157 6.22 -0.63 13.05
CA ASP A 157 5.80 0.62 12.41
C ASP A 157 7.04 1.47 12.06
N GLY A 158 7.30 1.65 10.76
CA GLY A 158 8.39 2.50 10.28
C GLY A 158 9.79 1.89 10.30
N ARG A 159 9.95 0.56 10.16
CA ARG A 159 11.26 -0.07 9.94
C ARG A 159 11.35 -0.82 8.61
N THR A 160 12.57 -0.90 8.07
CA THR A 160 12.94 -1.71 6.90
C THR A 160 13.54 -3.06 7.23
N THR A 161 13.97 -3.25 8.47
CA THR A 161 14.53 -4.50 8.95
C THR A 161 13.66 -5.05 10.07
N PRO A 162 13.45 -6.37 10.12
CA PRO A 162 12.69 -6.97 11.19
C PRO A 162 13.39 -6.62 12.51
N PRO A 163 12.65 -6.12 13.51
CA PRO A 163 13.23 -5.87 14.83
C PRO A 163 13.83 -7.17 15.37
N VAL A 164 15.05 -7.09 15.90
CA VAL A 164 15.71 -8.22 16.56
C VAL A 164 14.79 -8.69 17.69
N PRO A 165 14.40 -9.98 17.75
CA PRO A 165 13.59 -10.49 18.84
C PRO A 165 14.26 -10.17 20.17
N THR A 166 13.57 -9.48 21.07
CA THR A 166 14.09 -9.11 22.40
C THR A 166 14.44 -10.33 23.25
N VAL A 167 13.82 -11.49 22.96
CA VAL A 167 14.17 -12.80 23.52
C VAL A 167 14.09 -13.82 22.40
N ALA A 168 15.18 -14.55 22.14
CA ALA A 168 15.15 -15.69 21.23
C ALA A 168 14.27 -16.79 21.86
N PRO A 169 13.12 -17.16 21.27
CA PRO A 169 12.25 -18.16 21.88
C PRO A 169 12.97 -19.50 21.93
N SER A 170 12.75 -20.26 23.00
CA SER A 170 13.26 -21.64 23.11
C SER A 170 12.68 -22.54 22.02
N LEU A 171 13.37 -23.63 21.65
CA LEU A 171 12.90 -24.58 20.63
C LEU A 171 11.49 -25.11 20.91
N TRP A 172 11.14 -25.31 22.18
CA TRP A 172 9.81 -25.79 22.58
C TRP A 172 8.73 -24.72 22.45
N GLN A 173 9.05 -23.46 22.80
CA GLN A 173 8.16 -22.33 22.52
C GLN A 173 7.97 -22.11 21.03
N ARG A 174 8.99 -22.32 20.19
CA ARG A 174 8.90 -22.23 18.72
C ARG A 174 8.01 -23.32 18.13
N PHE A 175 8.11 -24.55 18.66
CA PHE A 175 7.27 -25.66 18.23
C PHE A 175 5.79 -25.44 18.61
N LEU A 176 5.53 -25.06 19.86
CA LEU A 176 4.17 -24.77 20.35
C LEU A 176 3.57 -23.53 19.68
N SER A 177 4.35 -22.49 19.44
CA SER A 177 3.88 -21.29 18.73
C SER A 177 3.57 -21.58 17.26
N GLY A 178 4.34 -22.46 16.60
CA GLY A 178 4.06 -22.88 15.21
C GLY A 178 2.83 -23.79 15.05
N LEU A 179 2.42 -24.50 16.11
CA LEU A 179 1.27 -25.44 16.08
C LEU A 179 -0.05 -24.84 16.58
N ILE A 180 -0.01 -23.92 17.54
CA ILE A 180 -1.21 -23.45 18.26
C ILE A 180 -1.43 -21.93 18.10
N TYR A 181 -0.38 -21.17 17.82
CA TYR A 181 -0.42 -19.71 17.83
C TYR A 181 -0.12 -19.11 16.46
N ILE A 182 -0.47 -17.83 16.29
CA ILE A 182 -0.03 -17.05 15.13
C ILE A 182 1.50 -17.04 15.18
N SER A 183 2.16 -17.43 14.07
CA SER A 183 3.62 -17.43 14.01
C SER A 183 4.14 -16.05 14.38
N SER A 184 4.99 -15.97 15.40
CA SER A 184 5.56 -14.72 15.89
C SER A 184 6.51 -14.13 14.83
N ASP A 185 5.96 -13.40 13.87
CA ASP A 185 6.70 -12.66 12.86
C ASP A 185 7.10 -11.30 13.46
N PRO A 186 8.40 -10.91 13.43
CA PRO A 186 8.85 -9.58 13.83
C PRO A 186 8.11 -8.42 13.16
N TRP A 187 7.49 -8.66 12.00
CA TRP A 187 6.67 -7.68 11.26
C TRP A 187 5.23 -7.55 11.75
N THR A 188 4.83 -8.34 12.75
CA THR A 188 3.47 -8.34 13.26
C THR A 188 3.17 -7.02 13.95
N TYR A 189 2.28 -6.26 13.33
CA TYR A 189 1.85 -4.96 13.81
C TYR A 189 0.33 -4.89 13.75
N PHE A 190 -0.30 -4.83 14.93
CA PHE A 190 -1.75 -4.74 15.08
C PHE A 190 -2.14 -3.29 15.32
N ALA A 191 -2.89 -2.75 14.38
CA ALA A 191 -3.44 -1.41 14.47
C ALA A 191 -4.76 -1.35 13.70
N LEU A 192 -5.51 -0.30 13.94
CA LEU A 192 -6.80 -0.08 13.28
C LEU A 192 -6.60 0.24 11.81
N TYR A 193 -7.61 -0.14 11.02
CA TYR A 193 -7.72 0.26 9.62
C TYR A 193 -8.81 1.31 9.51
N THR A 194 -8.45 2.49 9.01
CA THR A 194 -9.36 3.62 8.88
C THR A 194 -9.44 4.08 7.42
N PRO A 195 -10.61 4.53 6.94
CA PRO A 195 -10.73 5.12 5.61
C PRO A 195 -9.75 6.27 5.43
N TYR A 196 -9.04 6.28 4.30
CA TYR A 196 -8.14 7.37 3.97
C TYR A 196 -8.91 8.69 3.79
N LYS A 197 -8.31 9.76 4.30
CA LYS A 197 -8.77 11.15 4.17
C LYS A 197 -7.58 12.01 3.75
N SER A 198 -7.79 12.91 2.80
CA SER A 198 -6.72 13.78 2.28
C SER A 198 -6.34 14.93 3.22
N ASP A 199 -7.12 15.16 4.28
CA ASP A 199 -6.86 16.21 5.27
C ASP A 199 -5.40 16.15 5.78
N PRO A 200 -4.60 17.22 5.60
CA PRO A 200 -3.21 17.29 6.02
C PRO A 200 -3.00 16.91 7.49
N LYS A 201 -3.93 17.28 8.37
CA LYS A 201 -3.83 17.04 9.82
C LYS A 201 -3.95 15.56 10.21
N LEU A 202 -4.49 14.73 9.30
CA LEU A 202 -4.67 13.29 9.51
C LEU A 202 -3.52 12.48 8.90
N GLN A 203 -2.71 13.08 8.02
CA GLN A 203 -1.61 12.39 7.34
C GLN A 203 -0.59 11.75 8.29
N PRO A 204 -0.24 12.36 9.45
CA PRO A 204 0.70 11.74 10.39
C PRO A 204 0.15 10.48 11.07
N TYR A 205 -1.17 10.26 11.07
CA TYR A 205 -1.79 9.12 11.73
C TYR A 205 -1.70 7.84 10.92
N TYR A 206 -1.55 7.93 9.60
CA TYR A 206 -1.42 6.76 8.75
C TYR A 206 -0.01 6.18 8.82
N ARG A 207 0.06 4.85 8.82
CA ARG A 207 1.32 4.13 8.71
C ARG A 207 1.96 4.44 7.36
N ARG A 208 3.28 4.63 7.37
CA ARG A 208 4.10 4.80 6.17
C ARG A 208 5.10 3.66 6.02
N TYR A 209 5.45 3.39 4.78
CA TYR A 209 6.32 2.29 4.39
C TYR A 209 7.55 2.86 3.69
N LEU A 210 8.73 2.34 4.02
CA LEU A 210 9.95 2.74 3.32
C LEU A 210 10.14 1.84 2.10
N THR A 211 10.34 2.46 0.95
CA THR A 211 10.65 1.76 -0.30
C THR A 211 12.13 1.39 -0.37
N SER A 212 12.49 0.53 -1.33
CA SER A 212 13.88 0.21 -1.66
C SER A 212 14.72 1.45 -2.02
N SER A 213 14.09 2.50 -2.55
CA SER A 213 14.73 3.79 -2.82
C SER A 213 14.91 4.69 -1.59
N ALA A 214 14.68 4.17 -0.37
CA ALA A 214 14.72 4.92 0.88
C ALA A 214 13.74 6.11 0.92
N THR A 215 12.64 6.03 0.17
CA THR A 215 11.57 7.03 0.18
C THR A 215 10.35 6.48 0.92
N TRP A 216 9.73 7.33 1.73
CA TRP A 216 8.53 6.99 2.48
C TRP A 216 7.29 7.12 1.59
N THR A 217 6.50 6.06 1.52
CA THR A 217 5.21 6.04 0.81
C THR A 217 4.07 5.75 1.76
N LEU A 218 2.89 6.25 1.42
CA LEU A 218 1.68 5.96 2.18
C LEU A 218 1.14 4.56 1.82
N PHE A 219 1.22 4.21 0.54
CA PHE A 219 0.69 2.97 0.00
C PHE A 219 1.78 1.90 -0.15
N ARG A 220 1.46 0.66 0.27
CA ARG A 220 2.29 -0.52 -0.03
C ARG A 220 2.20 -0.87 -1.52
N PRO A 221 3.16 -1.63 -2.09
CA PRO A 221 3.08 -2.08 -3.48
C PRO A 221 1.73 -2.70 -3.85
N VAL A 222 1.18 -3.57 -2.99
CA VAL A 222 -0.13 -4.19 -3.18
C VAL A 222 -1.27 -3.17 -3.19
N ASP A 223 -1.22 -2.17 -2.30
CA ASP A 223 -2.23 -1.11 -2.24
C ASP A 223 -2.20 -0.26 -3.52
N ARG A 224 -1.00 0.04 -4.02
CA ARG A 224 -0.79 0.78 -5.29
C ARG A 224 -1.35 0.01 -6.48
N ILE A 225 -1.15 -1.31 -6.53
CA ILE A 225 -1.73 -2.17 -7.58
C ILE A 225 -3.25 -2.13 -7.50
N ARG A 226 -3.83 -2.32 -6.30
CA ARG A 226 -5.30 -2.33 -6.11
C ARG A 226 -5.93 -1.00 -6.51
N LEU A 227 -5.37 0.12 -6.06
CA LEU A 227 -5.85 1.46 -6.38
C LEU A 227 -5.68 1.77 -7.87
N THR A 228 -4.53 1.45 -8.46
CA THR A 228 -4.31 1.63 -9.92
C THR A 228 -5.32 0.81 -10.72
N ASN A 229 -5.56 -0.45 -10.34
CA ASN A 229 -6.54 -1.29 -10.99
C ASN A 229 -7.98 -0.76 -10.82
N SER A 230 -8.31 -0.19 -9.66
CA SER A 230 -9.58 0.51 -9.44
C SER A 230 -9.76 1.69 -10.40
N ILE A 231 -8.72 2.51 -10.60
CA ILE A 231 -8.73 3.61 -11.57
C ILE A 231 -8.94 3.07 -12.98
N ILE A 232 -8.18 2.05 -13.38
CA ILE A 232 -8.26 1.47 -14.74
C ILE A 232 -9.66 0.90 -15.00
N ASN A 233 -10.20 0.05 -14.12
CA ASN A 233 -11.50 -0.60 -14.31
C ASN A 233 -12.67 0.38 -14.34
N ARG A 234 -12.52 1.57 -13.75
CA ARG A 234 -13.52 2.63 -13.85
C ARG A 234 -13.61 3.26 -15.24
N HIS A 235 -12.50 3.27 -15.98
CA HIS A 235 -12.42 3.93 -17.29
C HIS A 235 -12.38 2.96 -18.46
N LEU A 236 -11.92 1.74 -18.22
CA LEU A 236 -11.78 0.70 -19.22
C LEU A 236 -12.48 -0.56 -18.73
N ASN A 237 -13.34 -1.13 -19.57
CA ASN A 237 -13.93 -2.43 -19.32
C ASN A 237 -12.96 -3.52 -19.82
N LEU A 238 -12.03 -3.93 -18.94
CA LEU A 238 -11.02 -4.93 -19.28
C LEU A 238 -11.63 -6.29 -19.64
N ASP A 239 -12.75 -6.66 -19.01
CA ASP A 239 -13.45 -7.92 -19.28
C ASP A 239 -14.04 -7.94 -20.69
N ALA A 240 -14.63 -6.83 -21.13
CA ALA A 240 -15.12 -6.69 -22.50
C ALA A 240 -13.98 -6.77 -23.52
N LEU A 241 -12.84 -6.12 -23.24
CA LEU A 241 -11.66 -6.16 -24.11
C LEU A 241 -11.05 -7.57 -24.20
N LYS A 242 -11.08 -8.33 -23.10
CA LYS A 242 -10.68 -9.75 -23.09
C LYS A 242 -11.66 -10.61 -23.89
N ALA A 243 -12.97 -10.38 -23.73
CA ALA A 243 -13.99 -11.11 -24.47
C ALA A 243 -13.93 -10.87 -25.99
N THR A 244 -13.53 -9.66 -26.42
CA THR A 244 -13.31 -9.35 -27.85
C THR A 244 -11.93 -9.76 -28.36
N THR A 245 -11.12 -10.46 -27.55
CA THR A 245 -9.72 -10.83 -27.85
C THR A 245 -8.78 -9.65 -28.18
N SER A 246 -9.23 -8.42 -27.93
CA SER A 246 -8.45 -7.19 -28.14
C SER A 246 -7.44 -6.96 -27.02
N LEU A 247 -7.64 -7.60 -25.87
CA LEU A 247 -6.71 -7.65 -24.75
C LEU A 247 -6.42 -9.10 -24.42
N GLN A 248 -5.16 -9.51 -24.51
CA GLN A 248 -4.73 -10.85 -24.13
C GLN A 248 -4.73 -11.01 -22.60
N ASP A 249 -4.01 -10.12 -21.90
CA ASP A 249 -4.03 -10.11 -20.44
C ASP A 249 -3.65 -8.74 -19.84
N ALA A 250 -3.96 -8.56 -18.56
CA ALA A 250 -3.59 -7.40 -17.75
C ALA A 250 -3.18 -7.87 -16.36
N PHE A 251 -1.92 -7.63 -16.00
CA PHE A 251 -1.33 -8.10 -14.74
C PHE A 251 -0.36 -7.06 -14.16
N ALA A 252 -0.12 -7.16 -12.85
CA ALA A 252 0.85 -6.33 -12.16
C ALA A 252 2.27 -6.87 -12.38
N LEU A 253 3.24 -5.96 -12.50
CA LEU A 253 4.65 -6.33 -12.63
C LEU A 253 5.25 -6.60 -11.26
N HIS A 254 6.01 -7.69 -11.15
CA HIS A 254 6.75 -8.03 -9.94
C HIS A 254 7.93 -7.07 -9.72
N ASP A 255 8.14 -6.67 -8.46
CA ASP A 255 9.45 -6.21 -8.01
C ASP A 255 10.36 -7.43 -7.84
N THR A 256 11.36 -7.56 -8.72
CA THR A 256 12.27 -8.70 -8.74
C THR A 256 13.13 -8.77 -7.48
N ALA A 257 13.58 -7.62 -6.95
CA ALA A 257 14.42 -7.59 -5.77
C ALA A 257 13.65 -8.03 -4.52
N ALA A 258 12.42 -7.53 -4.36
CA ALA A 258 11.55 -7.96 -3.27
C ALA A 258 11.13 -9.43 -3.42
N LEU A 259 10.89 -9.90 -4.64
CA LEU A 259 10.55 -11.30 -4.92
C LEU A 259 11.69 -12.25 -4.54
N ASP A 260 12.92 -11.91 -4.91
CA ASP A 260 14.09 -12.74 -4.64
C ASP A 260 14.42 -12.77 -3.14
N ALA A 261 14.22 -11.66 -2.44
CA ALA A 261 14.29 -11.62 -0.98
C ALA A 261 13.22 -12.52 -0.33
N LEU A 262 11.98 -12.49 -0.83
CA LEU A 262 10.90 -13.36 -0.35
C LEU A 262 11.15 -14.83 -0.66
N LYS A 263 11.65 -15.16 -1.86
CA LYS A 263 12.04 -16.53 -2.22
C LYS A 263 13.12 -17.06 -1.29
N THR A 264 14.15 -16.25 -1.02
CA THR A 264 15.28 -16.65 -0.18
C THR A 264 14.88 -16.82 1.28
N SER A 265 14.00 -15.95 1.80
CA SER A 265 13.55 -15.99 3.19
C SER A 265 12.44 -17.01 3.46
N TRP A 266 11.57 -17.28 2.47
CA TRP A 266 10.39 -18.14 2.59
C TRP A 266 10.41 -19.33 1.62
N ALA A 267 10.16 -19.09 0.33
CA ALA A 267 9.77 -20.16 -0.61
C ALA A 267 10.85 -21.24 -0.81
N LEU A 268 12.13 -20.87 -0.69
CA LEU A 268 13.28 -21.77 -0.86
C LEU A 268 14.00 -22.07 0.46
N ASN A 269 13.55 -21.48 1.57
CA ASN A 269 14.19 -21.64 2.87
C ASN A 269 13.75 -22.93 3.55
N LYS A 270 14.49 -24.02 3.32
CA LYS A 270 14.25 -25.33 3.95
C LYS A 270 14.46 -25.32 5.47
N ALA A 271 15.19 -24.34 6.01
CA ALA A 271 15.46 -24.20 7.45
C ALA A 271 14.48 -23.25 8.14
N MET A 272 13.42 -22.82 7.46
CA MET A 272 12.45 -21.89 8.00
C MET A 272 11.65 -22.52 9.14
N THR A 273 11.66 -21.86 10.30
CA THR A 273 10.91 -22.28 11.49
C THR A 273 9.57 -21.55 11.65
N SER A 274 9.34 -20.47 10.89
CA SER A 274 8.13 -19.65 10.95
C SER A 274 7.92 -18.89 9.64
N GLN A 275 6.68 -18.76 9.18
CA GLN A 275 6.37 -18.04 7.95
C GLN A 275 6.49 -16.52 8.16
N PRO A 276 7.11 -15.77 7.24
CA PRO A 276 7.18 -14.31 7.30
C PRO A 276 5.88 -13.69 6.77
N ILE A 277 4.78 -13.87 7.51
CA ILE A 277 3.43 -13.47 7.09
C ILE A 277 3.35 -11.98 6.73
N GLY A 278 4.04 -11.10 7.45
CA GLY A 278 4.07 -9.68 7.16
C GLY A 278 4.69 -9.38 5.80
N ALA A 279 5.83 -10.01 5.50
CA ALA A 279 6.49 -9.85 4.19
C ALA A 279 5.65 -10.44 3.04
N ILE A 280 4.97 -11.56 3.26
CA ILE A 280 4.05 -12.17 2.28
C ILE A 280 2.84 -11.26 2.03
N ARG A 281 2.29 -10.65 3.09
CA ARG A 281 1.13 -9.76 2.99
C ARG A 281 1.45 -8.45 2.26
N ASP A 282 2.66 -7.93 2.45
CA ASP A 282 3.06 -6.62 1.95
C ASP A 282 3.70 -6.67 0.53
N TYR A 283 3.99 -7.88 0.01
CA TYR A 283 4.42 -8.15 -1.37
C TYR A 283 3.23 -8.33 -2.32
#